data_AF-A0A954M7F8-F1
#
_entry.id   AF-A0A954M7F8-F1
#
_cell.length_a   1.000
_cell.length_b   1.000
_cell.length_c   1.000
_cell.angle_alpha   90.00
_cell.angle_beta   90.00
_cell.angle_gamma   90.00
#
_symmetry.space_group_name_H-M   'P 1'
#
loop_
_entity.id
_entity.type
_entity.pdbx_description
1 polymer ?
#
loop_
_entity_poly.entity_id
_entity_poly.type
_entity_poly.pdbx_seq_one_letter_code
_entity_poly.pdbx_strand_id
1 'polypeptide(L)'
;LMFPLISSLPELRQAKMILRDVMEDLDEAGVDYNPNVQVGMMVEVPSVAIRADEFAKEVDFFSIGTNDLIQYTLAADRTDPLVAKYYNAADPAVLLLILKVIAGAEQAQIPVTVCGQMSSDPKYLPLLLGMGIRQISVTPHAVPTLKDMIRRLTIEEAESIFSRVRTFETARDIDLFLKKEHDRLLESEEGAPALAQSH
;
A
#
# COMPACT_ATOMS: atom_id res chain seq x y z
N LEU A 1 11.47 -3.09 -12.55
CA LEU A 1 11.64 -4.43 -11.95
C LEU A 1 11.47 -4.31 -10.44
N MET A 2 10.93 -5.32 -9.77
CA MET A 2 10.72 -5.29 -8.32
C MET A 2 11.03 -6.65 -7.70
N PHE A 3 11.75 -6.66 -6.58
CA PHE A 3 12.04 -7.88 -5.83
C PHE A 3 11.05 -8.10 -4.68
N PRO A 4 10.37 -9.26 -4.61
CA PRO A 4 9.53 -9.63 -3.47
C PRO A 4 10.36 -10.26 -2.35
N LEU A 5 9.76 -10.37 -1.16
CA LEU A 5 10.20 -11.10 0.03
C LEU A 5 11.60 -10.74 0.56
N ILE A 6 12.14 -9.60 0.15
CA ILE A 6 13.37 -9.07 0.73
C ILE A 6 13.16 -8.89 2.23
N SER A 7 14.09 -9.44 3.00
CA SER A 7 14.07 -9.43 4.46
C SER A 7 15.27 -8.70 5.07
N SER A 8 16.34 -8.50 4.27
CA SER A 8 17.62 -7.92 4.70
C SER A 8 18.33 -7.14 3.57
N LEU A 9 19.19 -6.19 3.94
CA LEU A 9 20.01 -5.44 2.97
C LEU A 9 20.96 -6.32 2.14
N PRO A 10 21.67 -7.31 2.73
CA PRO A 10 22.50 -8.22 1.94
C PRO A 10 21.72 -8.96 0.84
N GLU A 11 20.49 -9.39 1.14
CA GLU A 11 19.61 -10.04 0.18
C GLU A 11 19.23 -9.11 -0.98
N LEU A 12 18.85 -7.85 -0.67
CA LEU A 12 18.58 -6.85 -1.70
C LEU A 12 19.80 -6.62 -2.61
N ARG A 13 20.98 -6.45 -2.00
CA ARG A 13 22.22 -6.21 -2.75
C ARG A 13 22.58 -7.41 -3.62
N GLN A 14 22.41 -8.63 -3.14
CA GLN A 14 22.62 -9.84 -3.92
C GLN A 14 21.66 -9.93 -5.10
N ALA A 15 20.37 -9.63 -4.91
CA ALA A 15 19.39 -9.59 -5.99
C ALA A 15 19.76 -8.54 -7.05
N LYS A 16 20.22 -7.36 -6.63
CA LYS A 16 20.72 -6.31 -7.54
C LYS A 16 22.02 -6.70 -8.26
N MET A 17 22.89 -7.49 -7.63
CA MET A 17 24.09 -8.02 -8.28
C MET A 17 23.71 -8.96 -9.42
N ILE A 18 22.82 -9.93 -9.16
CA ILE A 18 22.34 -10.87 -10.19
C ILE A 18 21.68 -10.11 -11.36
N LEU A 19 20.91 -9.06 -11.08
CA LEU A 19 20.33 -8.23 -12.14
C LEU A 19 21.41 -7.58 -13.02
N ARG A 20 22.50 -7.09 -12.42
CA ARG A 20 23.61 -6.49 -13.18
C ARG A 20 24.34 -7.54 -14.02
N ASP A 21 24.61 -8.72 -13.45
CA ASP A 21 25.26 -9.81 -14.18
C ASP A 21 24.43 -10.18 -15.43
N VAL A 22 23.10 -10.27 -15.31
CA VAL A 22 22.21 -10.52 -16.45
C VAL A 22 22.21 -9.36 -17.46
N MET A 23 22.31 -8.11 -17.02
CA MET A 23 22.42 -6.97 -17.93
C MET A 23 23.73 -7.02 -18.72
N GLU A 24 24.84 -7.37 -18.07
CA GLU A 24 26.14 -7.56 -18.72
C GLU A 24 26.09 -8.72 -19.75
N ASP A 25 25.46 -9.84 -19.41
CA ASP A 25 25.26 -10.95 -20.35
C ASP A 25 24.45 -10.52 -21.59
N LEU A 26 23.45 -9.67 -21.43
CA LEU A 26 22.64 -9.14 -22.54
C LEU A 26 23.45 -8.19 -23.43
N ASP A 27 24.29 -7.35 -22.83
CA ASP A 27 25.23 -6.49 -23.55
C ASP A 27 26.22 -7.33 -24.39
N GLU A 28 26.81 -8.38 -23.81
CA GLU A 28 27.72 -9.29 -24.53
C GLU A 28 27.04 -10.06 -25.66
N ALA A 29 25.78 -10.44 -25.46
CA ALA A 29 24.98 -11.12 -26.48
C ALA A 29 24.42 -10.16 -27.56
N GLY A 30 24.56 -8.85 -27.39
CA GLY A 30 24.00 -7.83 -28.29
C GLY A 30 22.47 -7.82 -28.31
N VAL A 31 21.83 -8.13 -27.18
CA VAL A 31 20.37 -8.13 -27.03
C VAL A 31 19.92 -6.80 -26.44
N ASP A 32 19.05 -6.08 -27.17
CA ASP A 32 18.53 -4.79 -26.70
C ASP A 32 17.65 -4.94 -25.44
N TYR A 33 17.88 -4.07 -24.46
CA TYR A 33 17.05 -3.91 -23.28
C TYR A 33 17.02 -2.45 -22.82
N ASN A 34 16.23 -2.12 -21.78
CA ASN A 34 16.26 -0.80 -21.18
C ASN A 34 17.37 -0.72 -20.10
N PRO A 35 18.50 -0.02 -20.34
CA PRO A 35 19.58 0.09 -19.35
C PRO A 35 19.19 0.92 -18.12
N ASN A 36 18.13 1.74 -18.24
CA ASN A 36 17.61 2.60 -17.16
C ASN A 36 16.38 1.96 -16.50
N VAL A 37 16.30 0.63 -16.47
CA VAL A 37 15.20 -0.06 -15.78
C VAL A 37 15.21 0.31 -14.30
N GLN A 38 14.10 0.88 -13.81
CA GLN A 38 13.95 1.18 -12.39
C GLN A 38 13.87 -0.11 -11.58
N VAL A 39 14.57 -0.15 -10.45
CA VAL A 39 14.65 -1.29 -9.54
C VAL A 39 14.04 -0.90 -8.19
N GLY A 40 12.85 -1.45 -7.93
CA GLY A 40 12.16 -1.30 -6.66
C GLY A 40 12.19 -2.57 -5.84
N MET A 41 11.49 -2.53 -4.70
CA MET A 41 11.24 -3.72 -3.89
C MET A 41 9.82 -3.71 -3.31
N MET A 42 9.30 -4.91 -3.04
CA MET A 42 8.10 -5.04 -2.24
C MET A 42 8.45 -4.90 -0.76
N VAL A 43 7.74 -4.05 -0.05
CA VAL A 43 7.85 -3.91 1.41
C VAL A 43 6.71 -4.71 2.04
N GLU A 44 7.00 -5.97 2.31
CA GLU A 44 6.05 -6.95 2.82
C GLU A 44 6.56 -7.74 4.03
N VAL A 45 7.81 -7.51 4.44
CA VAL A 45 8.42 -8.09 5.63
C VAL A 45 8.59 -7.01 6.71
N PRO A 46 8.16 -7.24 7.97
CA PRO A 46 8.24 -6.23 9.03
C PRO A 46 9.66 -5.69 9.29
N SER A 47 10.69 -6.53 9.14
CA SER A 47 12.10 -6.10 9.29
C SER A 47 12.49 -5.01 8.30
N VAL A 48 11.96 -5.06 7.08
CA VAL A 48 12.16 -4.04 6.04
C VAL A 48 11.38 -2.79 6.36
N ALA A 49 10.10 -2.92 6.76
CA ALA A 49 9.28 -1.77 7.12
C ALA A 49 9.86 -0.96 8.29
N ILE A 50 10.48 -1.64 9.27
CA ILE A 50 11.14 -0.99 10.41
C ILE A 50 12.39 -0.19 9.97
N ARG A 51 13.10 -0.66 8.94
CA ARG A 51 14.37 -0.08 8.43
C ARG A 51 14.19 0.60 7.06
N ALA A 52 12.98 1.04 6.75
CA ALA A 52 12.62 1.47 5.40
C ALA A 52 13.51 2.61 4.86
N ASP A 53 14.01 3.48 5.74
CA ASP A 53 14.94 4.56 5.43
C ASP A 53 16.30 4.07 4.89
N GLU A 54 16.78 2.91 5.35
CA GLU A 54 18.02 2.32 4.85
C GLU A 54 17.80 1.68 3.47
N PHE A 55 16.69 0.96 3.29
CA PHE A 55 16.34 0.32 2.02
C PHE A 55 16.02 1.35 0.93
N ALA A 56 15.38 2.47 1.30
CA ALA A 56 14.98 3.51 0.36
C ALA A 56 16.16 4.19 -0.34
N LYS A 57 17.36 4.12 0.25
CA LYS A 57 18.61 4.62 -0.36
C LYS A 57 19.15 3.71 -1.46
N GLU A 58 18.64 2.47 -1.55
CA GLU A 58 19.14 1.45 -2.47
C GLU A 58 18.15 1.06 -3.57
N VAL A 59 16.95 1.64 -3.60
CA VAL A 59 15.92 1.33 -4.59
C VAL A 59 15.27 2.58 -5.16
N ASP A 60 14.67 2.47 -6.34
CA ASP A 60 14.03 3.59 -7.02
C ASP A 60 12.58 3.81 -6.57
N PHE A 61 11.94 2.81 -5.96
CA PHE A 61 10.57 2.88 -5.46
C PHE A 61 10.25 1.74 -4.49
N PHE A 62 9.19 1.93 -3.70
CA PHE A 62 8.58 0.87 -2.91
C PHE A 62 7.20 0.48 -3.42
N SER A 63 6.85 -0.80 -3.24
CA SER A 63 5.46 -1.26 -3.26
C SER A 63 5.15 -1.97 -1.94
N ILE A 64 4.23 -1.44 -1.14
CA ILE A 64 3.81 -2.10 0.10
C ILE A 64 2.91 -3.28 -0.25
N GLY A 65 3.38 -4.50 0.04
CA GLY A 65 2.60 -5.73 -0.11
C GLY A 65 1.78 -5.99 1.15
N THR A 66 0.56 -5.47 1.22
CA THR A 66 -0.20 -5.48 2.48
C THR A 66 -0.52 -6.88 2.96
N ASN A 67 -0.72 -7.83 2.04
CA ASN A 67 -1.13 -9.19 2.37
C ASN A 67 -0.15 -9.85 3.33
N ASP A 68 1.11 -9.88 2.93
CA ASP A 68 2.16 -10.57 3.67
C ASP A 68 2.71 -9.68 4.79
N LEU A 69 2.68 -8.35 4.64
CA LEU A 69 2.98 -7.44 5.74
C LEU A 69 2.05 -7.69 6.94
N ILE A 70 0.73 -7.73 6.72
CA ILE A 70 -0.25 -8.01 7.78
C ILE A 70 0.01 -9.39 8.39
N GLN A 71 0.18 -10.42 7.54
CA GLN A 71 0.38 -11.79 7.98
C GLN A 71 1.61 -11.95 8.87
N TYR A 72 2.76 -11.40 8.46
CA TYR A 72 3.99 -11.50 9.23
C TYR A 72 4.00 -10.58 10.46
N THR A 73 3.36 -9.42 10.40
CA THR A 73 3.23 -8.53 11.57
C THR A 73 2.36 -9.15 12.67
N LEU A 74 1.26 -9.79 12.29
CA LEU A 74 0.28 -10.35 13.24
C LEU A 74 0.49 -11.84 13.53
N ALA A 75 1.47 -12.47 12.88
CA ALA A 75 1.70 -13.91 12.92
C ALA A 75 0.42 -14.73 12.62
N ALA A 76 -0.38 -14.26 11.66
CA ALA A 76 -1.69 -14.78 11.34
C ALA A 76 -1.80 -15.12 9.85
N ASP A 77 -1.71 -16.41 9.51
CA ASP A 77 -1.93 -16.88 8.15
C ASP A 77 -3.42 -16.78 7.79
N ARG A 78 -3.72 -15.96 6.77
CA ARG A 78 -5.09 -15.74 6.27
C ARG A 78 -5.70 -16.98 5.61
N THR A 79 -4.87 -17.95 5.22
CA THR A 79 -5.30 -19.19 4.57
C THR A 79 -5.53 -20.33 5.56
N ASP A 80 -5.02 -20.22 6.79
CA ASP A 80 -5.25 -21.18 7.86
C ASP A 80 -6.50 -20.79 8.69
N PRO A 81 -7.60 -21.57 8.62
CA PRO A 81 -8.83 -21.26 9.35
C PRO A 81 -8.66 -21.16 10.88
N LEU A 82 -7.62 -21.77 11.46
CA LEU A 82 -7.37 -21.74 12.91
C LEU A 82 -6.91 -20.36 13.39
N VAL A 83 -6.20 -19.61 12.53
CA VAL A 83 -5.58 -18.32 12.88
C VAL A 83 -6.06 -17.16 12.02
N ALA A 84 -6.78 -17.40 10.92
CA ALA A 84 -7.27 -16.36 10.00
C ALA A 84 -8.10 -15.27 10.69
N LYS A 85 -8.78 -15.57 11.80
CA LYS A 85 -9.51 -14.57 12.61
C LYS A 85 -8.63 -13.48 13.24
N TYR A 86 -7.32 -13.70 13.33
CA TYR A 86 -6.35 -12.73 13.85
C TYR A 86 -5.75 -11.86 12.74
N TYR A 87 -5.99 -12.19 11.46
CA TYR A 87 -5.58 -11.36 10.34
C TYR A 87 -6.47 -10.11 10.27
N ASN A 88 -5.88 -8.93 10.47
CA ASN A 88 -6.63 -7.67 10.39
C ASN A 88 -5.78 -6.53 9.78
N ALA A 89 -6.24 -5.98 8.65
CA ALA A 89 -5.58 -4.87 7.97
C ALA A 89 -5.70 -3.52 8.72
N ALA A 90 -6.68 -3.37 9.61
CA ALA A 90 -6.88 -2.20 10.45
C ALA A 90 -6.04 -2.22 11.74
N ASP A 91 -5.21 -3.25 11.96
CA ASP A 91 -4.41 -3.33 13.18
C ASP A 91 -3.43 -2.14 13.30
N PRO A 92 -3.39 -1.44 14.45
CA PRO A 92 -2.51 -0.30 14.64
C PRO A 92 -1.03 -0.59 14.35
N ALA A 93 -0.55 -1.80 14.61
CA ALA A 93 0.85 -2.18 14.33
C ALA A 93 1.12 -2.21 12.83
N VAL A 94 0.18 -2.70 12.02
CA VAL A 94 0.29 -2.70 10.55
C VAL A 94 0.29 -1.27 10.02
N LEU A 95 -0.64 -0.43 10.49
CA LEU A 95 -0.72 0.97 10.07
C LEU A 95 0.56 1.75 10.43
N LEU A 96 1.13 1.48 11.61
CA LEU A 96 2.41 2.07 12.01
C LEU A 96 3.56 1.66 11.09
N LEU A 97 3.61 0.40 10.65
CA LEU A 97 4.62 -0.06 9.70
C LEU A 97 4.46 0.61 8.34
N ILE A 98 3.23 0.75 7.84
CA ILE A 98 2.95 1.50 6.60
C ILE A 98 3.47 2.95 6.72
N LEU A 99 3.21 3.64 7.85
CA LEU A 99 3.72 5.00 8.08
C LEU A 99 5.25 5.06 8.12
N LYS A 100 5.92 4.05 8.68
CA LYS A 100 7.38 3.97 8.66
C LYS A 100 7.92 3.86 7.24
N VAL A 101 7.27 3.05 6.39
CA VAL A 101 7.64 2.91 4.99
C VAL A 101 7.46 4.22 4.23
N ILE A 102 6.32 4.89 4.42
CA ILE A 102 6.04 6.21 3.82
C ILE A 102 7.11 7.21 4.24
N ALA A 103 7.39 7.32 5.54
CA ALA A 103 8.40 8.26 6.04
C ALA A 103 9.81 7.96 5.51
N GLY A 104 10.21 6.68 5.43
CA GLY A 104 11.51 6.29 4.87
C GLY A 104 11.63 6.63 3.38
N ALA A 105 10.57 6.41 2.62
CA ALA A 105 10.52 6.75 1.21
C ALA A 105 10.50 8.27 0.94
N GLU A 106 9.75 9.04 1.73
CA GLU A 106 9.73 10.50 1.66
C GLU A 106 11.11 11.10 1.89
N GLN A 107 11.85 10.59 2.89
CA GLN A 107 13.22 11.02 3.18
C GLN A 107 14.19 10.75 2.01
N ALA A 108 14.01 9.64 1.31
CA ALA A 108 14.80 9.29 0.13
C ALA A 108 14.23 9.86 -1.18
N GLN A 109 13.08 10.54 -1.13
CA GLN A 109 12.35 11.08 -2.28
C GLN A 109 11.98 10.03 -3.34
N ILE A 110 11.66 8.81 -2.91
CA ILE A 110 11.19 7.73 -3.80
C ILE A 110 9.67 7.53 -3.67
N PRO A 111 8.96 7.16 -4.76
CA PRO A 111 7.54 6.92 -4.69
C PRO A 111 7.20 5.62 -3.94
N VAL A 112 6.01 5.61 -3.32
CA VAL A 112 5.42 4.45 -2.66
C VAL A 112 4.10 4.09 -3.31
N THR A 113 4.00 2.87 -3.78
CA THR A 113 2.73 2.24 -4.18
C THR A 113 2.23 1.32 -3.06
N VAL A 114 0.91 1.15 -2.92
CA VAL A 114 0.33 0.08 -2.09
C VAL A 114 -0.35 -0.93 -3.00
N CYS A 115 -0.11 -2.23 -2.76
CA CYS A 115 -0.76 -3.34 -3.43
C CYS A 115 -1.27 -4.38 -2.41
N GLY A 116 -2.08 -5.33 -2.87
CA GLY A 116 -2.71 -6.33 -2.02
C GLY A 116 -4.17 -6.02 -1.71
N GLN A 117 -4.81 -6.84 -0.88
CA GLN A 117 -6.26 -6.77 -0.67
C GLN A 117 -6.71 -5.45 -0.04
N MET A 118 -5.94 -4.90 0.90
CA MET A 118 -6.24 -3.61 1.54
C MET A 118 -6.35 -2.48 0.52
N SER A 119 -5.51 -2.48 -0.52
CA SER A 119 -5.53 -1.46 -1.57
C SER A 119 -6.76 -1.53 -2.47
N SER A 120 -7.38 -2.70 -2.59
CA SER A 120 -8.55 -2.94 -3.42
C SER A 120 -9.88 -2.84 -2.65
N ASP A 121 -9.82 -2.68 -1.33
CA ASP A 121 -11.00 -2.54 -0.46
C ASP A 121 -11.35 -1.05 -0.29
N PRO A 122 -12.51 -0.57 -0.80
CA PRO A 122 -12.94 0.81 -0.69
C PRO A 122 -12.97 1.36 0.73
N LYS A 123 -13.18 0.51 1.74
CA LYS A 123 -13.17 0.92 3.15
C LYS A 123 -11.84 1.54 3.58
N TYR A 124 -10.72 1.05 3.04
CA TYR A 124 -9.37 1.52 3.42
C TYR A 124 -8.85 2.64 2.53
N LEU A 125 -9.50 2.92 1.40
CA LEU A 125 -9.04 3.96 0.47
C LEU A 125 -8.88 5.34 1.12
N PRO A 126 -9.85 5.87 1.91
CA PRO A 126 -9.67 7.16 2.57
C PRO A 126 -8.52 7.17 3.56
N LEU A 127 -8.33 6.07 4.29
CA LEU A 127 -7.21 5.93 5.22
C LEU A 127 -5.87 5.98 4.47
N LEU A 128 -5.71 5.18 3.41
CA LEU A 128 -4.46 5.15 2.63
C LEU A 128 -4.11 6.53 2.06
N LEU A 129 -5.11 7.24 1.50
CA LEU A 129 -4.92 8.60 1.00
C LEU A 129 -4.56 9.57 2.14
N GLY A 130 -5.21 9.46 3.29
CA GLY A 130 -4.93 10.28 4.48
C GLY A 130 -3.56 10.03 5.10
N MET A 131 -3.01 8.84 4.91
CA MET A 131 -1.64 8.49 5.31
C MET A 131 -0.57 9.05 4.37
N GLY A 132 -0.96 9.60 3.21
CA GLY A 132 -0.04 10.18 2.22
C GLY A 132 0.20 9.31 0.98
N ILE A 133 -0.42 8.13 0.86
CA ILE A 133 -0.28 7.29 -0.33
C ILE A 133 -0.93 7.98 -1.54
N ARG A 134 -0.24 7.97 -2.68
CA ARG A 134 -0.72 8.55 -3.95
C ARG A 134 -0.68 7.57 -5.13
N GLN A 135 -0.07 6.40 -4.96
CA GLN A 135 -0.05 5.33 -5.95
C GLN A 135 -0.66 4.06 -5.34
N ILE A 136 -1.67 3.50 -5.99
CA ILE A 136 -2.42 2.34 -5.51
C ILE A 136 -2.58 1.36 -6.67
N SER A 137 -2.21 0.10 -6.46
CA SER A 137 -2.35 -0.97 -7.43
C SER A 137 -3.47 -1.91 -6.98
N VAL A 138 -4.52 -2.01 -7.80
CA VAL A 138 -5.77 -2.67 -7.41
C VAL A 138 -6.21 -3.71 -8.43
N THR A 139 -7.10 -4.61 -8.02
CA THR A 139 -7.72 -5.55 -8.96
C THR A 139 -8.56 -4.79 -10.02
N PRO A 140 -8.61 -5.26 -11.28
CA PRO A 140 -9.35 -4.56 -12.35
C PRO A 140 -10.81 -4.26 -12.00
N HIS A 141 -11.47 -5.16 -11.27
CA HIS A 141 -12.86 -4.99 -10.84
C HIS A 141 -13.06 -3.89 -9.80
N ALA A 142 -12.05 -3.58 -8.98
CA ALA A 142 -12.11 -2.51 -7.99
C ALA A 142 -11.89 -1.12 -8.60
N VAL A 143 -11.27 -1.03 -9.79
CA VAL A 143 -10.90 0.25 -10.42
C VAL A 143 -12.08 1.23 -10.56
N PRO A 144 -13.27 0.84 -11.05
CA PRO A 144 -14.37 1.78 -11.23
C PRO A 144 -14.86 2.38 -9.90
N THR A 145 -15.12 1.53 -8.91
CA THR A 145 -15.59 1.94 -7.58
C THR A 145 -14.58 2.84 -6.89
N LEU A 146 -13.30 2.47 -6.88
CA LEU A 146 -12.26 3.27 -6.24
C LEU A 146 -12.02 4.60 -6.97
N LYS A 147 -12.06 4.62 -8.31
CA LYS A 147 -11.95 5.88 -9.07
C LYS A 147 -13.09 6.83 -8.75
N ASP A 148 -14.31 6.33 -8.61
CA ASP A 148 -15.46 7.15 -8.29
C ASP A 148 -15.35 7.73 -6.88
N MET A 149 -14.97 6.90 -5.91
CA MET A 149 -14.72 7.33 -4.53
C MET A 149 -13.60 8.40 -4.44
N ILE A 150 -12.49 8.22 -5.16
CA ILE A 150 -11.38 9.20 -5.22
C ILE A 150 -11.87 10.56 -5.74
N ARG A 151 -12.81 10.60 -6.69
CA ARG A 151 -13.32 11.88 -7.25
C ARG A 151 -14.19 12.66 -6.28
N ARG A 152 -14.73 12.01 -5.26
CA ARG A 152 -15.66 12.58 -4.28
C ARG A 152 -14.99 12.90 -2.95
N LEU A 153 -13.83 12.30 -2.70
CA LEU A 153 -13.08 12.46 -1.47
C LEU A 153 -12.00 13.52 -1.66
N THR A 154 -11.99 14.51 -0.77
CA THR A 154 -10.89 15.48 -0.70
C THR A 154 -9.72 14.92 0.11
N ILE A 155 -8.50 15.44 -0.14
CA ILE A 155 -7.33 15.03 0.65
C ILE A 155 -7.49 15.45 2.11
N GLU A 156 -8.09 16.61 2.36
CA GLU A 156 -8.36 17.15 3.69
C GLU A 156 -9.31 16.23 4.49
N GLU A 157 -10.35 15.68 3.85
CA GLU A 157 -11.22 14.68 4.47
C GLU A 157 -10.48 13.39 4.76
N ALA A 158 -9.65 12.91 3.84
CA ALA A 158 -8.84 11.72 4.02
C ALA A 158 -7.87 11.88 5.21
N GLU A 159 -7.20 13.02 5.32
CA GLU A 159 -6.32 13.37 6.43
C GLU A 159 -7.06 13.47 7.76
N SER A 160 -8.30 13.98 7.76
CA SER A 160 -9.17 13.99 8.94
C SER A 160 -9.52 12.57 9.40
N ILE A 161 -9.88 11.68 8.46
CA ILE A 161 -10.14 10.26 8.74
C ILE A 161 -8.90 9.61 9.34
N PHE A 162 -7.72 9.81 8.75
CA PHE A 162 -6.48 9.27 9.28
C PHE A 162 -6.15 9.81 10.68
N SER A 163 -6.33 11.12 10.90
CA SER A 163 -6.11 11.76 12.20
C SER A 163 -7.00 11.16 13.29
N ARG A 164 -8.25 10.84 12.94
CA ARG A 164 -9.18 10.15 13.83
C ARG A 164 -8.76 8.70 14.08
N VAL A 165 -8.35 7.97 13.04
CA VAL A 165 -7.86 6.58 13.16
C VAL A 165 -6.71 6.47 14.17
N ARG A 166 -5.78 7.42 14.16
CA ARG A 166 -4.65 7.46 15.09
C ARG A 166 -5.02 7.57 16.57
N THR A 167 -6.28 7.89 16.89
CA THR A 167 -6.77 8.01 18.28
C THR A 167 -7.33 6.69 18.82
N PHE A 168 -7.49 5.66 17.99
CA PHE A 168 -7.99 4.36 18.42
C PHE A 168 -6.85 3.41 18.81
N GLU A 169 -7.13 2.56 19.78
CA GLU A 169 -6.16 1.58 20.30
C GLU A 169 -6.36 0.17 19.74
N THR A 170 -7.51 -0.11 19.11
CA THR A 170 -7.87 -1.45 18.66
C THR A 170 -8.25 -1.49 17.19
N ALA A 171 -7.91 -2.60 16.52
CA ALA A 171 -8.31 -2.85 15.13
C ALA A 171 -9.84 -2.81 14.95
N ARG A 172 -10.59 -3.27 15.97
CA ARG A 172 -12.06 -3.26 15.96
C ARG A 172 -12.62 -1.85 15.89
N ASP A 173 -12.11 -0.93 16.69
CA ASP A 173 -12.60 0.46 16.70
C ASP A 173 -12.27 1.16 15.39
N ILE A 174 -11.08 0.91 14.84
CA ILE A 174 -10.67 1.40 13.52
C ILE A 174 -11.59 0.84 12.43
N ASP A 175 -11.83 -0.46 12.39
CA ASP A 175 -12.70 -1.08 11.39
C ASP A 175 -14.14 -0.54 11.46
N LEU A 176 -14.70 -0.39 12.66
CA LEU A 176 -16.04 0.16 12.84
C LEU A 176 -16.11 1.62 12.38
N PHE A 177 -15.08 2.41 12.69
CA PHE A 177 -14.98 3.79 12.25
C PHE A 177 -14.86 3.89 10.72
N LEU A 178 -13.95 3.16 10.11
CA LEU A 178 -13.75 3.17 8.66
C LEU A 178 -14.99 2.68 7.91
N LYS A 179 -15.68 1.67 8.44
CA LYS A 179 -16.95 1.22 7.87
C LYS A 179 -18.00 2.33 7.89
N LYS A 180 -18.15 3.04 9.02
CA LYS A 180 -19.08 4.16 9.12
C LYS A 180 -18.75 5.29 8.14
N GLU A 181 -17.46 5.62 7.99
CA GLU A 181 -17.02 6.64 7.03
C GLU A 181 -17.24 6.21 5.58
N HIS A 182 -17.00 4.94 5.26
CA HIS A 182 -17.30 4.36 3.96
C HIS A 182 -18.80 4.45 3.64
N ASP A 183 -19.66 4.04 4.57
CA ASP A 183 -21.11 4.09 4.38
C ASP A 183 -21.60 5.54 4.21
N ARG A 184 -21.05 6.50 4.98
CA ARG A 184 -21.30 7.95 4.81
C ARG A 184 -20.94 8.43 3.40
N LEU A 185 -19.81 7.99 2.86
CA LEU A 185 -19.36 8.38 1.52
C LEU A 185 -20.26 7.78 0.43
N LEU A 186 -20.81 6.58 0.64
CA LEU A 186 -21.82 5.99 -0.24
C LEU A 186 -23.19 6.66 -0.12
N GLU A 187 -23.65 7.03 1.07
CA GLU A 187 -24.95 7.72 1.23
C GLU A 187 -24.96 9.11 0.57
N SER A 188 -23.79 9.76 0.44
CA SER A 188 -23.64 10.96 -0.39
C SER A 188 -23.92 10.72 -1.88
N GLU A 189 -23.99 9.46 -2.34
CA GLU A 189 -24.42 9.07 -3.69
C GLU A 189 -25.93 9.20 -3.89
N GLU A 190 -26.75 8.85 -2.89
CA GLU A 190 -28.22 8.79 -3.01
C GLU A 190 -28.90 10.15 -2.80
N GLY A 191 -28.18 11.12 -2.20
CA GLY A 191 -28.69 12.45 -1.86
C GLY A 191 -28.47 13.56 -2.89
N ALA A 192 -27.79 13.30 -4.03
CA ALA A 192 -27.66 14.29 -5.09
C ALA A 192 -29.00 14.39 -5.85
N PRO A 193 -29.70 15.55 -5.83
CA PRO A 193 -30.96 15.65 -6.53
C PRO A 193 -30.70 15.41 -8.01
N ALA A 194 -31.39 14.42 -8.58
CA ALA A 194 -31.59 14.32 -10.01
C ALA A 194 -32.05 15.71 -10.47
N LEU A 195 -31.17 16.41 -11.18
CA LEU A 195 -31.52 17.63 -11.89
C LEU A 195 -32.73 17.28 -12.73
N ALA A 196 -33.89 17.77 -12.28
CA ALA A 196 -35.16 17.59 -12.92
C ALA A 196 -35.00 18.07 -14.37
N GLN A 197 -35.01 17.13 -15.30
CA GLN A 197 -35.44 17.42 -16.66
C GLN A 197 -36.91 17.81 -16.54
N SER A 198 -37.18 19.11 -16.46
CA SER A 198 -38.51 19.67 -16.64
C SER A 198 -38.43 20.85 -17.61
N HIS A 199 -38.93 20.56 -18.82
CA HIS A 199 -39.38 21.44 -19.89
C HIS A 199 -38.36 21.99 -20.89
#